data_AF-A0A925VBA8-F1
#
_entry.id   AF-A0A925VBA8-F1
#
_cell.length_a   1.000
_cell.length_b   1.000
_cell.length_c   1.000
_cell.angle_alpha   90.00
_cell.angle_beta   90.00
_cell.angle_gamma   90.00
#
_symmetry.space_group_name_H-M   'P 1'
#
loop_
_entity.id
_entity.type
_entity.pdbx_description
1 polymer ?
#
loop_
_entity_poly.entity_id
_entity_poly.type
_entity_poly.pdbx_seq_one_letter_code
_entity_poly.pdbx_strand_id
1 'polypeptide(L)'
;MLASIALALLSTDIVAPDGPREVAWPSSALSSSGEALSESCDGSRTRAIEPQALQCVRWKIEWTKDGKLWGVTSASSLNAVVAERERVLGHARQHARLFDVAVDPRWSSPSAPICDTCSPSTASAAAPPSEPSPTAVDTTSTALVETRAVLARFETAVLDIHAPRLREIARLAQEPATSRIAKAYATSLQLAVLDLAHLQLELDNATVFRTAAAIAKVRKAIELRASTLDKSAAALLGTIAKSAARAHAGVYSDDASPSGGAQIVVKVAAEKVTATFVQGEAETQWFEGSVQLDGSIVGRSLVAPEGVALICPAFSLECGYVWAPAMLRFDDRIDTRGKRHTVELWFQQGKWVHARPFSR
;
A
#
# COMPACT_ATOMS: atom_id res chain seq x y z
N MET A 1 55.71 21.88 -10.05
CA MET A 1 56.06 20.45 -9.91
C MET A 1 54.98 19.84 -9.00
N LEU A 2 53.80 19.42 -9.46
CA LEU A 2 53.42 18.42 -10.48
C LEU A 2 54.00 17.01 -10.23
N ALA A 3 53.17 16.16 -9.63
CA ALA A 3 53.05 14.71 -9.80
C ALA A 3 51.72 14.32 -9.11
N SER A 4 50.57 14.04 -9.74
CA SER A 4 50.15 13.24 -10.90
C SER A 4 50.21 11.71 -10.74
N ILE A 5 49.00 11.12 -10.55
CA ILE A 5 48.44 9.89 -11.17
C ILE A 5 48.88 8.55 -10.50
N ALA A 6 48.03 7.54 -10.22
CA ALA A 6 46.70 7.14 -10.71
C ALA A 6 45.84 6.52 -9.59
N LEU A 7 44.59 6.97 -9.47
CA LEU A 7 43.52 6.20 -8.82
C LEU A 7 42.69 5.59 -9.95
N ALA A 8 42.65 4.25 -10.03
CA ALA A 8 41.89 3.53 -11.03
C ALA A 8 40.38 3.80 -10.85
N LEU A 9 39.83 4.56 -11.78
CA LEU A 9 38.40 4.67 -12.04
C LEU A 9 37.90 3.32 -12.57
N LEU A 10 37.32 2.51 -11.68
CA LEU A 10 36.38 1.48 -12.08
C LEU A 10 35.02 2.17 -12.29
N SER A 11 34.85 2.70 -13.49
CA SER A 11 33.57 3.06 -14.06
C SER A 11 32.73 1.80 -14.24
N THR A 12 31.94 1.45 -13.22
CA THR A 12 30.71 0.69 -13.47
C THR A 12 29.66 1.71 -13.89
N ASP A 13 29.43 1.80 -15.19
CA ASP A 13 28.25 2.44 -15.76
C ASP A 13 27.00 1.78 -15.15
N ILE A 14 26.47 2.39 -14.08
CA ILE A 14 25.11 2.11 -13.62
C ILE A 14 24.22 2.87 -14.60
N VAL A 15 23.90 2.19 -15.69
CA VAL A 15 22.80 2.59 -16.57
C VAL A 15 21.55 2.69 -15.71
N ALA A 16 20.99 3.90 -15.62
CA ALA A 16 19.75 4.15 -14.92
C ALA A 16 18.65 3.24 -15.49
N PRO A 17 17.90 2.49 -14.66
CA PRO A 17 16.79 1.71 -15.18
C PRO A 17 15.73 2.66 -15.73
N ASP A 18 15.33 2.40 -16.98
CA ASP A 18 14.27 3.11 -17.72
C ASP A 18 13.03 3.34 -16.84
N GLY A 19 12.37 4.48 -17.04
CA GLY A 19 11.16 4.88 -16.31
C GLY A 19 10.02 3.84 -16.33
N PRO A 20 9.00 4.02 -15.48
CA PRO A 20 7.95 3.02 -15.27
C PRO A 20 7.20 2.74 -16.57
N ARG A 21 7.26 1.49 -17.03
CA ARG A 21 6.50 1.01 -18.18
C ARG A 21 5.03 0.84 -17.76
N GLU A 22 4.10 1.22 -18.62
CA GLU A 22 2.68 0.91 -18.44
C GLU A 22 2.49 -0.59 -18.21
N VAL A 23 1.83 -0.93 -17.10
CA VAL A 23 1.62 -2.30 -16.68
C VAL A 23 0.31 -2.78 -17.27
N ALA A 24 0.38 -3.39 -18.46
CA ALA A 24 -0.69 -4.24 -18.96
C ALA A 24 -0.53 -5.65 -18.37
N TRP A 25 -1.57 -6.13 -17.69
CA TRP A 25 -1.62 -7.49 -17.14
C TRP A 25 -1.61 -8.50 -18.31
N PRO A 26 -0.69 -9.47 -18.33
CA PRO A 26 -0.67 -10.45 -19.41
C PRO A 26 -1.94 -11.29 -19.38
N SER A 27 -2.64 -11.34 -20.50
CA SER A 27 -3.67 -12.33 -20.77
C SER A 27 -3.04 -13.72 -20.87
N SER A 28 -3.75 -14.69 -20.30
CA SER A 28 -3.30 -16.06 -20.04
C SER A 28 -2.90 -16.81 -21.32
N ALA A 29 -1.61 -16.83 -21.65
CA ALA A 29 -1.07 -17.77 -22.63
C ALA A 29 -0.73 -19.09 -21.91
N LEU A 30 -1.60 -20.09 -22.07
CA LEU A 30 -1.47 -21.43 -21.51
C LEU A 30 -0.33 -22.21 -22.19
N SER A 31 0.69 -22.62 -21.41
CA SER A 31 1.64 -23.66 -21.82
C SER A 31 1.20 -25.02 -21.28
N SER A 32 0.71 -25.87 -22.17
CA SER A 32 0.19 -27.22 -21.89
C SER A 32 1.28 -28.29 -22.04
N SER A 33 2.16 -28.44 -21.05
CA SER A 33 3.08 -29.57 -20.99
C SER A 33 2.52 -30.74 -20.15
N GLY A 34 1.70 -31.56 -20.80
CA GLY A 34 1.73 -33.04 -20.83
C GLY A 34 1.63 -33.94 -19.60
N GLU A 35 2.06 -33.56 -18.39
CA GLU A 35 2.11 -34.49 -17.25
C GLU A 35 1.11 -34.12 -16.17
N ALA A 36 0.27 -35.08 -15.78
CA ALA A 36 -0.62 -35.01 -14.62
C ALA A 36 -0.54 -36.29 -13.80
N LEU A 37 -0.92 -36.19 -12.53
CA LEU A 37 -0.95 -37.30 -11.57
C LEU A 37 -2.40 -37.59 -11.17
N SER A 38 -2.74 -38.85 -10.92
CA SER A 38 -3.95 -39.25 -10.20
C SER A 38 -3.57 -39.61 -8.78
N GLU A 39 -4.25 -39.02 -7.80
CA GLU A 39 -4.09 -39.33 -6.39
C GLU A 39 -5.32 -40.10 -5.87
N SER A 40 -5.05 -41.24 -5.26
CA SER A 40 -6.03 -42.12 -4.62
C SER A 40 -6.26 -41.73 -3.17
N CYS A 41 -7.32 -42.25 -2.54
CA CYS A 41 -7.63 -41.96 -1.13
C CYS A 41 -6.56 -42.39 -0.12
N ASP A 42 -5.67 -43.32 -0.49
CA ASP A 42 -4.52 -43.74 0.33
C ASP A 42 -3.30 -42.80 0.18
N GLY A 43 -3.43 -41.73 -0.61
CA GLY A 43 -2.36 -40.78 -0.93
C GLY A 43 -1.37 -41.29 -1.97
N SER A 44 -1.58 -42.49 -2.55
CA SER A 44 -0.75 -43.01 -3.62
C SER A 44 -0.94 -42.18 -4.90
N ARG A 45 0.16 -41.93 -5.62
CA ARG A 45 0.18 -41.12 -6.85
C ARG A 45 0.60 -41.97 -8.03
N THR A 46 -0.20 -41.92 -9.09
CA THR A 46 0.10 -42.57 -10.36
C THR A 46 0.12 -41.56 -11.50
N ARG A 47 0.93 -41.78 -12.52
CA ARG A 47 0.95 -40.91 -13.70
C ARG A 47 -0.32 -41.11 -14.52
N ALA A 48 -1.01 -40.02 -14.83
CA ALA A 48 -2.19 -40.04 -15.68
C ALA A 48 -1.79 -40.13 -17.16
N ILE A 49 -2.26 -41.18 -17.84
CA ILE A 49 -2.01 -41.38 -19.28
C ILE A 49 -2.91 -40.47 -20.12
N GLU A 50 -4.19 -40.31 -19.71
CA GLU A 50 -5.16 -39.40 -20.33
C GLU A 50 -5.74 -38.44 -19.28
N PRO A 51 -5.04 -37.35 -18.93
CA PRO A 51 -5.46 -36.43 -17.88
C PRO A 51 -6.84 -35.81 -18.11
N GLN A 52 -7.23 -35.60 -19.36
CA GLN A 52 -8.50 -34.97 -19.74
C GLN A 52 -9.72 -35.88 -19.52
N ALA A 53 -9.50 -37.21 -19.45
CA ALA A 53 -10.57 -38.19 -19.25
C ALA A 53 -10.82 -38.50 -17.76
N LEU A 54 -9.99 -37.98 -16.86
CA LEU A 54 -10.11 -38.24 -15.42
C LEU A 54 -11.30 -37.50 -14.79
N GLN A 55 -12.12 -38.25 -14.05
CA GLN A 55 -13.13 -37.69 -13.16
C GLN A 55 -12.50 -37.43 -11.80
N CYS A 56 -12.26 -36.15 -11.50
CA CYS A 56 -11.64 -35.71 -10.27
C CYS A 56 -12.66 -34.99 -9.41
N VAL A 57 -12.58 -35.17 -8.09
CA VAL A 57 -13.30 -34.33 -7.14
C VAL A 57 -12.78 -32.90 -7.21
N ARG A 58 -11.47 -32.76 -7.44
CA ARG A 58 -10.80 -31.50 -7.71
C ARG A 58 -9.46 -31.75 -8.39
N TRP A 59 -8.97 -30.73 -9.07
CA TRP A 59 -7.59 -30.64 -9.53
C TRP A 59 -6.79 -29.79 -8.57
N LYS A 60 -5.57 -30.21 -8.25
CA LYS A 60 -4.67 -29.47 -7.36
C LYS A 60 -3.25 -29.40 -7.90
N ILE A 61 -2.51 -28.34 -7.55
CA ILE A 61 -1.08 -28.18 -7.79
C ILE A 61 -0.44 -27.84 -6.46
N GLU A 62 0.55 -28.63 -6.08
CA GLU A 62 1.28 -28.48 -4.82
C GLU A 62 2.51 -27.61 -5.03
N TRP A 63 2.67 -26.60 -4.18
CA TRP A 63 3.83 -25.73 -4.18
C TRP A 63 4.78 -26.19 -3.09
N THR A 64 6.03 -26.44 -3.47
CA THR A 64 7.06 -26.91 -2.54
C THR A 64 8.20 -25.92 -2.42
N LYS A 65 8.74 -25.81 -1.21
CA LYS A 65 9.96 -25.05 -0.89
C LYS A 65 10.80 -25.90 0.05
N ASP A 66 12.07 -26.08 -0.29
CA ASP A 66 13.02 -26.87 0.51
C ASP A 66 12.48 -28.28 0.83
N GLY A 67 11.78 -28.90 -0.14
CA GLY A 67 11.17 -30.23 -0.02
C GLY A 67 9.89 -30.29 0.84
N LYS A 68 9.38 -29.16 1.32
CA LYS A 68 8.15 -29.10 2.13
C LYS A 68 7.00 -28.47 1.34
N LEU A 69 5.82 -29.09 1.43
CA LEU A 69 4.57 -28.52 0.93
C LEU A 69 4.27 -27.23 1.70
N TRP A 70 4.11 -26.12 0.99
CA TRP A 70 3.77 -24.83 1.59
C TRP A 70 2.46 -24.24 1.07
N GLY A 71 1.97 -24.67 -0.10
CA GLY A 71 0.69 -24.21 -0.62
C GLY A 71 0.07 -25.17 -1.63
N VAL A 72 -1.24 -25.05 -1.84
CA VAL A 72 -1.97 -25.82 -2.86
C VAL A 72 -2.84 -24.87 -3.68
N THR A 73 -2.67 -24.88 -5.00
CA THR A 73 -3.63 -24.27 -5.92
C THR A 73 -4.66 -25.32 -6.30
N SER A 74 -5.96 -25.03 -6.22
CA SER A 74 -6.99 -25.99 -6.60
C SER A 74 -8.05 -25.41 -7.51
N ALA A 75 -8.58 -26.21 -8.43
CA ALA A 75 -9.70 -25.84 -9.29
C ALA A 75 -10.56 -27.06 -9.64
N SER A 76 -11.74 -26.83 -10.24
CA SER A 76 -12.66 -27.89 -10.66
C SER A 76 -12.26 -28.60 -11.95
N SER A 77 -11.30 -28.05 -12.71
CA SER A 77 -10.82 -28.64 -13.97
C SER A 77 -9.32 -28.51 -14.12
N LEU A 78 -8.73 -29.41 -14.93
CA LEU A 78 -7.31 -29.39 -15.28
C LEU A 78 -6.91 -28.04 -15.89
N ASN A 79 -7.70 -27.54 -16.85
CA ASN A 79 -7.40 -26.27 -17.50
C ASN A 79 -7.46 -25.10 -16.52
N ALA A 80 -8.42 -25.11 -15.59
CA ALA A 80 -8.54 -24.07 -14.58
C ALA A 80 -7.38 -24.09 -13.57
N VAL A 81 -6.94 -25.26 -13.10
CA VAL A 81 -5.81 -25.33 -12.15
C VAL A 81 -4.50 -24.91 -12.81
N VAL A 82 -4.30 -25.24 -14.08
CA VAL A 82 -3.13 -24.82 -14.87
C VAL A 82 -3.17 -23.32 -15.12
N ALA A 83 -4.33 -22.76 -15.50
CA ALA A 83 -4.49 -21.33 -15.66
C ALA A 83 -4.19 -20.58 -14.36
N GLU A 84 -4.65 -21.10 -13.22
CA GLU A 84 -4.38 -20.50 -11.92
C GLU A 84 -2.91 -20.59 -11.52
N ARG A 85 -2.22 -21.70 -11.82
CA ARG A 85 -0.75 -21.79 -11.68
C ARG A 85 -0.05 -20.70 -12.48
N GLU A 86 -0.41 -20.54 -13.76
CA GLU A 86 0.22 -19.52 -14.61
C GLU A 86 -0.08 -18.09 -14.12
N ARG A 87 -1.29 -17.84 -13.60
CA ARG A 87 -1.66 -16.57 -12.99
C ARG A 87 -0.76 -16.25 -11.79
N VAL A 88 -0.57 -17.22 -10.90
CA VAL A 88 0.27 -17.11 -9.71
C VAL A 88 1.75 -16.89 -10.09
N LEU A 89 2.28 -17.66 -11.05
CA LEU A 89 3.64 -17.47 -11.57
C LEU A 89 3.80 -16.10 -12.24
N GLY A 90 2.79 -15.65 -12.99
CA GLY A 90 2.73 -14.34 -13.61
C GLY A 90 2.85 -13.23 -12.57
N HIS A 91 2.06 -13.31 -11.50
CA HIS A 91 2.13 -12.38 -10.38
C HIS A 91 3.52 -12.37 -9.72
N ALA A 92 4.09 -13.53 -9.42
CA ALA A 92 5.42 -13.63 -8.83
C ALA A 92 6.52 -13.03 -9.74
N ARG A 93 6.45 -13.26 -11.05
CA ARG A 93 7.38 -12.67 -12.03
C ARG A 93 7.21 -11.16 -12.16
N GLN A 94 5.97 -10.66 -12.12
CA GLN A 94 5.69 -9.24 -12.20
C GLN A 94 6.14 -8.50 -10.93
N HIS A 95 5.92 -9.10 -9.76
CA HIS A 95 6.47 -8.62 -8.49
C HIS A 95 8.00 -8.51 -8.55
N ALA A 96 8.67 -9.58 -8.97
CA ALA A 96 10.12 -9.61 -9.13
C ALA A 96 10.63 -8.48 -10.04
N ARG A 97 9.93 -8.23 -11.16
CA ARG A 97 10.23 -7.11 -12.08
C ARG A 97 9.97 -5.74 -11.46
N LEU A 98 8.84 -5.56 -10.77
CA LEU A 98 8.45 -4.27 -10.18
C LEU A 98 9.44 -3.79 -9.12
N PHE A 99 10.01 -4.73 -8.36
CA PHE A 99 10.93 -4.45 -7.26
C PHE A 99 12.40 -4.72 -7.59
N ASP A 100 12.72 -5.08 -8.84
CA ASP A 100 14.07 -5.47 -9.29
C ASP A 100 14.74 -6.51 -8.37
N VAL A 101 14.00 -7.59 -8.08
CA VAL A 101 14.47 -8.70 -7.23
C VAL A 101 14.31 -10.04 -7.93
N ALA A 102 14.99 -11.07 -7.40
CA ALA A 102 14.78 -12.44 -7.85
C ALA A 102 13.33 -12.90 -7.59
N VAL A 103 12.80 -13.75 -8.47
CA VAL A 103 11.50 -14.40 -8.25
C VAL A 103 11.55 -15.20 -6.96
N ASP A 104 10.56 -15.02 -6.10
CA ASP A 104 10.51 -15.70 -4.81
C ASP A 104 10.60 -17.23 -5.00
N PRO A 105 11.58 -17.90 -4.37
CA PRO A 105 11.84 -19.32 -4.57
C PRO A 105 10.66 -20.21 -4.16
N ARG A 106 9.72 -19.70 -3.35
CA ARG A 106 8.46 -20.41 -3.04
C ARG A 106 7.67 -20.80 -4.30
N TRP A 107 7.77 -20.01 -5.37
CA TRP A 107 7.04 -20.25 -6.63
C TRP A 107 7.84 -21.05 -7.67
N SER A 108 9.06 -21.49 -7.34
CA SER A 108 9.97 -22.08 -8.32
C SER A 108 9.66 -23.54 -8.69
N SER A 109 8.94 -24.27 -7.82
CA SER A 109 8.77 -25.72 -7.92
C SER A 109 7.31 -26.16 -7.71
N PRO A 110 6.38 -25.79 -8.62
CA PRO A 110 5.04 -26.37 -8.63
C PRO A 110 5.09 -27.85 -9.03
N SER A 111 4.26 -28.68 -8.42
CA SER A 111 4.04 -30.05 -8.86
C SER A 111 3.36 -30.09 -10.23
N ALA A 112 3.39 -31.26 -10.88
CA ALA A 112 2.43 -31.57 -11.92
C ALA A 112 0.98 -31.45 -11.37
N PRO A 113 -0.02 -31.06 -12.18
CA PRO A 113 -1.43 -31.11 -11.79
C PRO A 113 -1.81 -32.50 -11.28
N ILE A 114 -2.47 -32.55 -10.13
CA ILE A 114 -2.91 -33.76 -9.45
C ILE A 114 -4.44 -33.79 -9.49
N CYS A 115 -4.99 -34.83 -10.11
CA CYS A 115 -6.39 -35.21 -10.02
C CYS A 115 -6.61 -35.89 -8.67
N ASP A 116 -7.32 -35.22 -7.76
CA ASP A 116 -7.76 -35.82 -6.52
C ASP A 116 -9.05 -36.61 -6.80
N THR A 117 -8.94 -37.93 -6.79
CA THR A 117 -10.08 -38.83 -7.03
C THR A 117 -10.81 -39.20 -5.73
N CYS A 118 -10.30 -38.77 -4.58
CA CYS A 118 -10.86 -39.16 -3.31
C CYS A 118 -12.12 -38.34 -2.98
N SER A 119 -13.28 -38.98 -3.08
CA SER A 119 -14.51 -38.40 -2.55
C SER A 119 -14.51 -38.50 -1.01
N PRO A 120 -14.83 -37.41 -0.28
CA PRO A 120 -14.89 -37.44 1.19
C PRO A 120 -15.94 -38.44 1.73
N SER A 121 -16.85 -38.93 0.89
CA SER A 121 -17.81 -39.99 1.23
C SER A 121 -17.21 -41.39 1.37
N THR A 122 -16.02 -41.66 0.82
CA THR A 122 -15.39 -42.99 0.83
C THR A 122 -14.22 -43.14 1.82
N ALA A 123 -13.70 -42.04 2.37
CA ALA A 123 -12.64 -42.09 3.38
C ALA A 123 -13.15 -42.34 4.81
N SER A 124 -14.47 -42.28 5.04
CA SER A 124 -15.10 -42.49 6.34
C SER A 124 -15.56 -43.94 6.56
N ALA A 125 -14.65 -44.92 6.41
CA ALA A 125 -14.90 -46.32 6.79
C ALA A 125 -14.11 -46.75 8.05
N ALA A 126 -13.37 -45.85 8.68
CA ALA A 126 -12.74 -46.07 9.98
C ALA A 126 -13.10 -44.94 10.94
N ALA A 127 -14.05 -45.25 11.85
CA ALA A 127 -14.68 -44.40 12.87
C ALA A 127 -15.68 -43.35 12.37
N PRO A 128 -16.89 -43.24 12.97
CA PRO A 128 -17.82 -42.16 12.63
C PRO A 128 -17.27 -40.83 13.17
N PRO A 129 -17.11 -39.77 12.35
CA PRO A 129 -17.01 -38.44 12.89
C PRO A 129 -18.41 -38.06 13.37
N SER A 130 -18.50 -37.54 14.60
CA SER A 130 -19.68 -36.82 15.06
C SER A 130 -20.07 -35.80 13.98
N GLU A 131 -21.34 -35.77 13.58
CA GLU A 131 -21.85 -34.83 12.59
C GLU A 131 -21.34 -33.41 12.89
N PRO A 132 -20.78 -32.69 11.90
CA PRO A 132 -20.45 -31.29 12.11
C PRO A 132 -21.75 -30.56 12.42
N SER A 133 -21.87 -30.06 13.65
CA SER A 133 -23.03 -29.30 14.10
C SER A 133 -23.31 -28.17 13.08
N PRO A 134 -24.57 -27.94 12.67
CA PRO A 134 -24.91 -26.94 11.65
C PRO A 134 -24.34 -25.55 11.95
N THR A 135 -24.21 -25.20 13.23
CA THR A 135 -23.57 -23.97 13.74
C THR A 135 -22.08 -23.83 13.38
N ALA A 136 -21.34 -24.93 13.22
CA ALA A 136 -19.91 -24.91 12.85
C ALA A 136 -19.69 -24.59 11.36
N VAL A 137 -20.65 -24.96 10.51
CA VAL A 137 -20.62 -24.66 9.06
C VAL A 137 -20.95 -23.19 8.81
N ASP A 138 -21.93 -22.64 9.55
CA ASP A 138 -22.33 -21.23 9.46
C ASP A 138 -21.26 -20.27 10.01
N THR A 139 -20.55 -20.64 11.06
CA THR A 139 -19.44 -19.83 11.62
C THR A 139 -18.20 -19.84 10.73
N THR A 140 -17.88 -20.98 10.11
CA THR A 140 -16.73 -21.10 9.19
C THR A 140 -16.94 -20.31 7.90
N SER A 141 -18.17 -20.35 7.35
CA SER A 141 -18.52 -19.58 6.15
C SER A 141 -18.49 -18.07 6.41
N THR A 142 -19.00 -17.62 7.54
CA THR A 142 -18.96 -16.20 7.95
C THR A 142 -17.52 -15.71 8.15
N ALA A 143 -16.70 -16.46 8.91
CA ALA A 143 -15.29 -16.11 9.14
C ALA A 143 -14.48 -16.04 7.84
N LEU A 144 -14.77 -16.90 6.88
CA LEU A 144 -14.15 -16.89 5.56
C LEU A 144 -14.51 -15.62 4.77
N VAL A 145 -15.80 -15.25 4.72
CA VAL A 145 -16.26 -14.04 4.04
C VAL A 145 -15.63 -12.79 4.64
N GLU A 146 -15.61 -12.69 5.97
CA GLU A 146 -14.96 -11.57 6.66
C GLU A 146 -13.46 -11.51 6.36
N THR A 147 -12.76 -12.66 6.40
CA THR A 147 -11.32 -12.70 6.14
C THR A 147 -10.99 -12.34 4.69
N ARG A 148 -11.83 -12.72 3.73
CA ARG A 148 -11.72 -12.27 2.33
C ARG A 148 -11.91 -10.77 2.20
N ALA A 149 -12.88 -10.18 2.92
CA ALA A 149 -13.06 -8.74 2.92
C ALA A 149 -11.85 -8.01 3.53
N VAL A 150 -11.23 -8.56 4.59
CA VAL A 150 -10.00 -8.03 5.18
C VAL A 150 -8.83 -8.13 4.19
N LEU A 151 -8.67 -9.26 3.50
CA LEU A 151 -7.63 -9.43 2.46
C LEU A 151 -7.81 -8.45 1.30
N ALA A 152 -9.03 -8.28 0.80
CA ALA A 152 -9.33 -7.33 -0.27
C ALA A 152 -9.02 -5.88 0.14
N ARG A 153 -9.36 -5.46 1.37
CA ARG A 153 -8.98 -4.14 1.89
C ARG A 153 -7.47 -3.97 1.98
N PHE A 154 -6.76 -5.02 2.41
CA PHE A 154 -5.31 -5.00 2.48
C PHE A 154 -4.68 -4.91 1.08
N GLU A 155 -5.20 -5.64 0.10
CA GLU A 155 -4.80 -5.54 -1.30
C GLU A 155 -4.99 -4.12 -1.85
N THR A 156 -6.18 -3.55 -1.69
CA THR A 156 -6.47 -2.15 -2.05
C THR A 156 -5.51 -1.18 -1.39
N ALA A 157 -5.25 -1.33 -0.07
CA ALA A 157 -4.30 -0.45 0.61
C ALA A 157 -2.90 -0.55 0.01
N VAL A 158 -2.40 -1.78 -0.20
CA VAL A 158 -1.07 -2.01 -0.76
C VAL A 158 -0.96 -1.45 -2.18
N LEU A 159 -1.90 -1.75 -3.06
CA LEU A 159 -1.82 -1.42 -4.49
C LEU A 159 -2.22 0.02 -4.81
N ASP A 160 -3.23 0.56 -4.14
CA ASP A 160 -3.80 1.87 -4.49
C ASP A 160 -3.28 3.00 -3.60
N ILE A 161 -2.84 2.69 -2.38
CA ILE A 161 -2.33 3.71 -1.44
C ILE A 161 -0.81 3.68 -1.35
N HIS A 162 -0.22 2.51 -1.11
CA HIS A 162 1.22 2.41 -0.82
C HIS A 162 2.09 2.28 -2.06
N ALA A 163 1.73 1.43 -3.02
CA ALA A 163 2.53 1.19 -4.24
C ALA A 163 2.77 2.46 -5.09
N PRO A 164 1.81 3.38 -5.29
CA PRO A 164 2.05 4.61 -6.05
C PRO A 164 3.11 5.53 -5.41
N ARG A 165 3.38 5.34 -4.10
CA ARG A 165 4.37 6.12 -3.35
C ARG A 165 5.81 5.61 -3.54
N LEU A 166 6.02 4.49 -4.24
CA LEU A 166 7.34 3.86 -4.39
C LEU A 166 8.41 4.82 -4.93
N ARG A 167 8.07 5.65 -5.92
CA ARG A 167 9.00 6.64 -6.47
C ARG A 167 9.48 7.63 -5.41
N GLU A 168 8.55 8.12 -4.60
CA GLU A 168 8.84 9.10 -3.56
C GLU A 168 9.62 8.47 -2.41
N ILE A 169 9.27 7.24 -2.02
CA ILE A 169 10.04 6.48 -1.03
C ILE A 169 11.48 6.24 -1.50
N ALA A 170 11.68 5.90 -2.79
CA ALA A 170 13.01 5.70 -3.36
C ALA A 170 13.84 6.99 -3.35
N ARG A 171 13.23 8.14 -3.66
CA ARG A 171 13.85 9.47 -3.53
C ARG A 171 14.28 9.74 -2.08
N LEU A 172 13.36 9.58 -1.13
CA LEU A 172 13.60 9.74 0.31
C LEU A 172 14.61 8.74 0.89
N ALA A 173 14.78 7.58 0.25
CA ALA A 173 15.78 6.58 0.65
C ALA A 173 17.22 7.04 0.37
N GLN A 174 17.40 8.03 -0.51
CA GLN A 174 18.70 8.63 -0.83
C GLN A 174 19.02 9.83 0.07
N GLU A 175 18.02 10.41 0.75
CA GLU A 175 18.22 11.55 1.64
C GLU A 175 18.76 11.11 3.01
N PRO A 176 19.84 11.73 3.54
CA PRO A 176 20.43 11.33 4.81
C PRO A 176 19.45 11.35 5.99
N ALA A 177 18.51 12.30 6.02
CA ALA A 177 17.57 12.48 7.13
C ALA A 177 16.47 11.41 7.19
N THR A 178 16.07 10.85 6.03
CA THR A 178 14.96 9.89 5.93
C THR A 178 15.41 8.50 5.48
N SER A 179 16.65 8.33 5.01
CA SER A 179 17.14 7.12 4.32
C SER A 179 16.80 5.83 5.04
N ARG A 180 17.12 5.74 6.34
CA ARG A 180 16.89 4.53 7.14
C ARG A 180 15.41 4.14 7.20
N ILE A 181 14.53 5.11 7.42
CA ILE A 181 13.09 4.86 7.62
C ILE A 181 12.41 4.63 6.26
N ALA A 182 12.80 5.36 5.22
CA ALA A 182 12.32 5.15 3.87
C ALA A 182 12.69 3.75 3.35
N LYS A 183 13.93 3.28 3.59
CA LYS A 183 14.34 1.89 3.27
C LYS A 183 13.51 0.86 4.03
N ALA A 184 13.29 1.06 5.33
CA ALA A 184 12.45 0.16 6.12
C ALA A 184 11.02 0.09 5.57
N TYR A 185 10.44 1.23 5.19
CA TYR A 185 9.11 1.27 4.59
C TYR A 185 9.06 0.63 3.20
N ALA A 186 10.08 0.85 2.35
CA ALA A 186 10.21 0.16 1.06
C ALA A 186 10.27 -1.36 1.24
N THR A 187 11.05 -1.87 2.20
CA THR A 187 11.11 -3.30 2.52
C THR A 187 9.77 -3.83 3.03
N SER A 188 9.08 -3.10 3.93
CA SER A 188 7.74 -3.49 4.40
C SER A 188 6.73 -3.57 3.26
N LEU A 189 6.75 -2.63 2.32
CA LEU A 189 5.89 -2.62 1.15
C LEU A 189 6.21 -3.77 0.19
N GLN A 190 7.48 -4.03 -0.08
CA GLN A 190 7.91 -5.15 -0.90
C GLN A 190 7.42 -6.49 -0.31
N LEU A 191 7.56 -6.68 1.00
CA LEU A 191 7.05 -7.86 1.72
C LEU A 191 5.53 -7.93 1.69
N ALA A 192 4.82 -6.79 1.78
CA ALA A 192 3.37 -6.75 1.70
C ALA A 192 2.86 -7.21 0.32
N VAL A 193 3.44 -6.72 -0.79
CA VAL A 193 3.03 -7.16 -2.14
C VAL A 193 3.34 -8.65 -2.36
N LEU A 194 4.50 -9.11 -1.89
CA LEU A 194 4.90 -10.52 -1.95
C LEU A 194 3.91 -11.41 -1.17
N ASP A 195 3.51 -10.97 0.02
CA ASP A 195 2.62 -11.73 0.90
C ASP A 195 1.16 -11.72 0.44
N LEU A 196 0.71 -10.78 -0.41
CA LEU A 196 -0.67 -10.79 -0.92
C LEU A 196 -1.03 -12.12 -1.61
N ALA A 197 -0.19 -12.56 -2.54
CA ALA A 197 -0.39 -13.83 -3.24
C ALA A 197 -0.29 -15.03 -2.28
N HIS A 198 0.59 -14.94 -1.28
CA HIS A 198 0.74 -15.99 -0.27
C HIS A 198 -0.50 -16.09 0.63
N LEU A 199 -0.99 -14.98 1.16
CA LEU A 199 -2.15 -14.92 2.05
C LEU A 199 -3.44 -15.30 1.33
N GLN A 200 -3.57 -14.93 0.04
CA GLN A 200 -4.65 -15.41 -0.81
C GLN A 200 -4.63 -16.94 -0.92
N LEU A 201 -3.46 -17.52 -1.23
CA LEU A 201 -3.30 -18.97 -1.33
C LEU A 201 -3.54 -19.67 0.01
N GLU A 202 -3.04 -19.14 1.13
CA GLU A 202 -3.31 -19.69 2.46
C GLU A 202 -4.80 -19.65 2.81
N LEU A 203 -5.51 -18.58 2.43
CA LEU A 203 -6.95 -18.46 2.65
C LEU A 203 -7.73 -19.48 1.82
N ASP A 204 -7.35 -19.66 0.55
CA ASP A 204 -7.94 -20.67 -0.33
C ASP A 204 -7.67 -22.09 0.18
N ASN A 205 -6.46 -22.37 0.70
CA ASN A 205 -6.16 -23.63 1.40
C ASN A 205 -7.02 -23.82 2.65
N ALA A 206 -7.26 -22.77 3.44
CA ALA A 206 -8.09 -22.86 4.62
C ALA A 206 -9.56 -23.22 4.27
N THR A 207 -10.05 -22.84 3.08
CA THR A 207 -11.38 -23.27 2.59
C THR A 207 -11.45 -24.75 2.28
N VAL A 208 -10.36 -25.28 1.73
CA VAL A 208 -10.21 -26.70 1.39
C VAL A 208 -10.22 -27.58 2.65
N PHE A 209 -9.51 -27.15 3.70
CA PHE A 209 -9.42 -27.92 4.94
C PHE A 209 -10.56 -27.61 5.94
N ARG A 210 -11.46 -26.65 5.64
CA ARG A 210 -12.61 -26.23 6.47
C ARG A 210 -12.28 -26.00 7.95
N THR A 211 -11.11 -25.44 8.27
CA THR A 211 -10.73 -25.19 9.67
C THR A 211 -10.83 -23.71 10.02
N ALA A 212 -11.74 -23.35 10.93
CA ALA A 212 -11.88 -21.99 11.46
C ALA A 212 -10.56 -21.46 12.06
N ALA A 213 -9.75 -22.34 12.65
CA ALA A 213 -8.43 -22.01 13.18
C ALA A 213 -7.43 -21.57 12.10
N ALA A 214 -7.44 -22.20 10.91
CA ALA A 214 -6.58 -21.79 9.81
C ALA A 214 -7.03 -20.42 9.24
N ILE A 215 -8.34 -20.22 9.09
CA ILE A 215 -8.89 -18.92 8.66
C ILE A 215 -8.46 -17.81 9.64
N ALA A 216 -8.61 -18.04 10.95
CA ALA A 216 -8.19 -17.09 11.97
C ALA A 216 -6.68 -16.81 11.97
N LYS A 217 -5.85 -17.82 11.67
CA LYS A 217 -4.40 -17.66 11.53
C LYS A 217 -4.06 -16.75 10.34
N VAL A 218 -4.70 -16.96 9.19
CA VAL A 218 -4.51 -16.11 7.99
C VAL A 218 -4.98 -14.69 8.26
N ARG A 219 -6.14 -14.51 8.90
CA ARG A 219 -6.65 -13.18 9.29
C ARG A 219 -5.64 -12.41 10.14
N LYS A 220 -5.08 -13.04 11.18
CA LYS A 220 -4.05 -12.42 12.02
C LYS A 220 -2.79 -12.07 11.23
N ALA A 221 -2.40 -12.89 10.26
CA ALA A 221 -1.26 -12.61 9.40
C ALA A 221 -1.52 -11.39 8.49
N ILE A 222 -2.72 -11.27 7.92
CA ILE A 222 -3.14 -10.09 7.13
C ILE A 222 -3.11 -8.83 8.00
N GLU A 223 -3.76 -8.87 9.17
CA GLU A 223 -3.85 -7.72 10.09
C GLU A 223 -2.47 -7.28 10.59
N LEU A 224 -1.59 -8.23 10.92
CA LEU A 224 -0.21 -7.94 11.33
C LEU A 224 0.55 -7.26 10.19
N ARG A 225 0.44 -7.78 8.95
CA ARG A 225 1.15 -7.21 7.79
C ARG A 225 0.65 -5.80 7.47
N ALA A 226 -0.67 -5.59 7.48
CA ALA A 226 -1.29 -4.27 7.32
C ALA A 226 -0.77 -3.29 8.39
N SER A 227 -0.83 -3.68 9.67
CA SER A 227 -0.35 -2.83 10.78
C SER A 227 1.14 -2.50 10.67
N THR A 228 1.99 -3.44 10.26
CA THR A 228 3.42 -3.19 10.05
C THR A 228 3.67 -2.21 8.91
N LEU A 229 2.91 -2.31 7.81
CA LEU A 229 3.00 -1.40 6.68
C LEU A 229 2.58 0.02 7.08
N ASP A 230 1.44 0.16 7.75
CA ASP A 230 0.92 1.44 8.25
C ASP A 230 1.88 2.11 9.22
N LYS A 231 2.42 1.35 10.19
CA LYS A 231 3.43 1.87 11.14
C LYS A 231 4.69 2.36 10.44
N SER A 232 5.13 1.64 9.40
CA SER A 232 6.31 2.04 8.61
C SER A 232 6.04 3.33 7.83
N ALA A 233 4.85 3.46 7.23
CA ALA A 233 4.42 4.66 6.54
C ALA A 233 4.31 5.86 7.50
N ALA A 234 3.66 5.67 8.65
CA ALA A 234 3.49 6.70 9.67
C ALA A 234 4.83 7.16 10.26
N ALA A 235 5.80 6.24 10.45
CA ALA A 235 7.14 6.60 10.91
C ALA A 235 7.89 7.49 9.91
N LEU A 236 7.75 7.21 8.61
CA LEU A 236 8.34 8.05 7.56
C LEU A 236 7.69 9.43 7.54
N LEU A 237 6.35 9.49 7.52
CA LEU A 237 5.59 10.74 7.56
C LEU A 237 5.91 11.56 8.82
N GLY A 238 6.02 10.92 9.99
CA GLY A 238 6.39 11.59 11.23
C GLY A 238 7.78 12.24 11.18
N THR A 239 8.73 11.61 10.46
CA THR A 239 10.07 12.18 10.27
C THR A 239 10.02 13.41 9.37
N ILE A 240 9.27 13.34 8.27
CA ILE A 240 9.07 14.45 7.33
C ILE A 240 8.33 15.59 8.04
N ALA A 241 7.25 15.29 8.75
CA ALA A 241 6.47 16.28 9.50
C ALA A 241 7.30 16.96 10.59
N LYS A 242 8.23 16.25 11.25
CA LYS A 242 9.17 16.87 12.21
C LYS A 242 10.12 17.84 11.52
N SER A 243 10.57 17.54 10.29
CA SER A 243 11.35 18.47 9.48
C SER A 243 10.52 19.69 9.08
N ALA A 244 9.31 19.47 8.57
CA ALA A 244 8.38 20.53 8.21
C ALA A 244 8.00 21.40 9.41
N ALA A 245 7.82 20.82 10.59
CA ALA A 245 7.55 21.58 11.82
C ALA A 245 8.73 22.49 12.21
N ARG A 246 9.96 21.98 12.13
CA ARG A 246 11.16 22.81 12.37
C ARG A 246 11.28 23.95 11.36
N ALA A 247 10.93 23.68 10.11
CA ALA A 247 11.03 24.65 9.03
C ALA A 247 9.89 25.67 9.06
N HIS A 248 8.66 25.29 9.43
CA HIS A 248 7.46 26.07 9.10
C HIS A 248 6.50 26.31 10.26
N ALA A 249 6.57 25.56 11.35
CA ALA A 249 5.71 25.85 12.50
C ALA A 249 6.15 27.16 13.16
N GLY A 250 5.18 27.95 13.63
CA GLY A 250 5.43 29.24 14.26
C GLY A 250 4.30 30.23 14.07
N VAL A 251 4.56 31.46 14.50
CA VAL A 251 3.63 32.59 14.38
C VAL A 251 4.11 33.50 13.25
N TYR A 252 3.20 33.88 12.36
CA TYR A 252 3.45 34.75 11.22
C TYR A 252 2.57 35.98 11.33
N SER A 253 3.16 37.17 11.15
CA SER A 253 2.46 38.45 11.22
C SER A 253 1.98 38.87 9.83
N ASP A 254 0.83 39.55 9.77
CA ASP A 254 0.29 40.07 8.50
C ASP A 254 1.27 41.09 7.88
N ASP A 255 1.74 40.81 6.66
CA ASP A 255 2.67 41.70 5.95
C ASP A 255 2.04 43.05 5.59
N ALA A 256 0.72 43.10 5.43
CA ALA A 256 -0.02 44.32 5.09
C ALA A 256 -0.24 45.24 6.30
N SER A 257 -0.21 44.69 7.52
CA SER A 257 -0.38 45.47 8.75
C SER A 257 0.41 44.83 9.92
N PRO A 258 1.74 44.96 9.93
CA PRO A 258 2.59 44.32 10.95
C PRO A 258 2.34 44.86 12.37
N SER A 259 1.73 46.04 12.51
CA SER A 259 1.28 46.63 13.78
C SER A 259 -0.19 46.33 14.12
N GLY A 260 -0.95 45.69 13.21
CA GLY A 260 -2.40 45.51 13.28
C GLY A 260 -2.89 44.29 14.07
N GLY A 261 -1.98 43.51 14.67
CA GLY A 261 -2.31 42.41 15.59
C GLY A 261 -2.89 41.14 14.95
N ALA A 262 -3.02 41.08 13.63
CA ALA A 262 -3.44 39.87 12.93
C ALA A 262 -2.26 38.91 12.72
N GLN A 263 -2.43 37.66 13.11
CA GLN A 263 -1.40 36.63 13.08
C GLN A 263 -1.93 35.30 12.54
N ILE A 264 -1.03 34.49 12.02
CA ILE A 264 -1.28 33.08 11.72
C ILE A 264 -0.38 32.22 12.58
N VAL A 265 -0.99 31.32 13.33
CA VAL A 265 -0.29 30.31 14.12
C VAL A 265 -0.32 28.99 13.36
N VAL A 266 0.83 28.59 12.81
CA VAL A 266 1.00 27.32 12.08
C VAL A 266 1.51 26.25 13.03
N LYS A 267 0.75 25.17 13.18
CA LYS A 267 1.13 23.96 13.92
C LYS A 267 1.24 22.79 12.94
N VAL A 268 2.37 22.11 12.96
CA VAL A 268 2.65 20.95 12.10
C VAL A 268 2.87 19.73 12.98
N ALA A 269 2.02 18.70 12.82
CA ALA A 269 2.16 17.39 13.42
C ALA A 269 2.15 16.29 12.35
N ALA A 270 2.42 15.04 12.72
CA ALA A 270 2.58 13.92 11.80
C ALA A 270 1.35 13.68 10.90
N GLU A 271 0.15 13.78 11.48
CA GLU A 271 -1.11 13.48 10.79
C GLU A 271 -1.96 14.71 10.51
N LYS A 272 -1.61 15.85 11.12
CA LYS A 272 -2.41 17.06 11.05
C LYS A 272 -1.54 18.31 11.02
N VAL A 273 -1.83 19.19 10.07
CA VAL A 273 -1.36 20.56 10.02
C VAL A 273 -2.55 21.48 10.20
N THR A 274 -2.41 22.46 11.09
CA THR A 274 -3.41 23.50 11.28
C THR A 274 -2.76 24.86 11.18
N ALA A 275 -3.42 25.79 10.50
CA ALA A 275 -3.10 27.20 10.62
C ALA A 275 -4.32 27.92 11.20
N THR A 276 -4.12 28.63 12.31
CA THR A 276 -5.16 29.40 12.99
C THR A 276 -4.92 30.87 12.75
N PHE A 277 -5.91 31.57 12.22
CA PHE A 277 -5.92 33.03 12.13
C PHE A 277 -6.33 33.61 13.48
N VAL A 278 -5.58 34.59 13.97
CA VAL A 278 -5.77 35.23 15.28
C VAL A 278 -5.80 36.75 15.08
N GLN A 279 -6.81 37.43 15.62
CA GLN A 279 -6.91 38.88 15.63
C GLN A 279 -7.57 39.36 16.92
N GLY A 280 -6.80 39.96 17.83
CA GLY A 280 -7.28 40.30 19.17
C GLY A 280 -7.62 39.03 19.96
N GLU A 281 -8.85 38.94 20.50
CA GLU A 281 -9.35 37.73 21.19
C GLU A 281 -9.99 36.71 20.23
N ALA A 282 -10.17 37.05 18.95
CA ALA A 282 -10.79 36.18 17.98
C ALA A 282 -9.78 35.19 17.39
N GLU A 283 -10.09 33.91 17.45
CA GLU A 283 -9.34 32.83 16.79
C GLU A 283 -10.25 32.09 15.81
N THR A 284 -9.75 31.78 14.62
CA THR A 284 -10.49 30.95 13.67
C THR A 284 -9.58 30.05 12.88
N GLN A 285 -10.04 28.83 12.61
CA GLN A 285 -9.27 27.87 11.85
C GLN A 285 -9.23 28.26 10.38
N TRP A 286 -8.05 28.65 9.93
CA TRP A 286 -7.82 29.09 8.57
C TRP A 286 -7.55 27.90 7.64
N PHE A 287 -6.68 26.97 8.07
CA PHE A 287 -6.30 25.80 7.28
C PHE A 287 -6.30 24.52 8.11
N GLU A 288 -6.70 23.42 7.47
CA GLU A 288 -6.56 22.04 7.95
C GLU A 288 -5.98 21.16 6.85
N GLY A 289 -4.90 20.44 7.13
CA GLY A 289 -4.28 19.55 6.16
C GLY A 289 -3.35 18.53 6.78
N SER A 290 -2.48 17.95 5.95
CA SER A 290 -1.44 17.00 6.36
C SER A 290 -0.18 17.19 5.53
N VAL A 291 0.94 16.74 6.09
CA VAL A 291 2.23 16.70 5.39
C VAL A 291 2.26 15.50 4.46
N GLN A 292 2.62 15.71 3.20
CA GLN A 292 2.80 14.66 2.21
C GLN A 292 4.26 14.16 2.19
N LEU A 293 4.51 13.04 1.51
CA LEU A 293 5.86 12.47 1.43
C LEU A 293 6.86 13.37 0.69
N ASP A 294 6.39 14.19 -0.26
CA ASP A 294 7.20 15.19 -0.95
C ASP A 294 7.46 16.45 -0.10
N GLY A 295 6.98 16.47 1.15
CA GLY A 295 7.09 17.60 2.06
C GLY A 295 6.04 18.69 1.86
N SER A 296 5.18 18.58 0.85
CA SER A 296 4.08 19.54 0.63
C SER A 296 3.04 19.46 1.76
N ILE A 297 2.41 20.59 2.06
CA ILE A 297 1.33 20.68 3.05
C ILE A 297 0.03 20.94 2.32
N VAL A 298 -0.78 19.89 2.18
CA VAL A 298 -2.03 19.90 1.40
C VAL A 298 -3.21 19.66 2.32
N GLY A 299 -4.33 20.29 2.04
CA GLY A 299 -5.53 20.21 2.84
C GLY A 299 -6.66 21.05 2.29
N ARG A 300 -7.30 21.80 3.18
CA ARG A 300 -8.42 22.68 2.89
C ARG A 300 -8.33 23.95 3.72
N SER A 301 -8.89 25.02 3.19
CA SER A 301 -9.04 26.30 3.87
C SER A 301 -10.47 26.80 3.76
N LEU A 302 -10.89 27.59 4.73
CA LEU A 302 -12.08 28.41 4.57
C LEU A 302 -11.78 29.49 3.53
N VAL A 303 -12.71 29.72 2.61
CA VAL A 303 -12.63 30.76 1.58
C VAL A 303 -13.99 31.43 1.42
N ALA A 304 -13.99 32.71 1.06
CA ALA A 304 -15.21 33.43 0.73
C ALA A 304 -15.72 32.95 -0.64
N PRO A 305 -16.97 32.48 -0.76
CA PRO A 305 -17.52 32.05 -2.04
C PRO A 305 -17.70 33.24 -3.01
N GLU A 306 -17.40 33.01 -4.29
CA GLU A 306 -17.49 34.05 -5.32
C GLU A 306 -18.94 34.53 -5.53
N GLY A 307 -19.14 35.85 -5.58
CA GLY A 307 -20.44 36.45 -5.82
C GLY A 307 -21.42 36.41 -4.64
N VAL A 308 -21.00 35.95 -3.47
CA VAL A 308 -21.83 35.89 -2.26
C VAL A 308 -21.33 36.89 -1.23
N ALA A 309 -22.23 37.74 -0.72
CA ALA A 309 -21.91 38.65 0.37
C ALA A 309 -21.77 37.85 1.68
N LEU A 310 -20.64 38.05 2.37
CA LEU A 310 -20.41 37.47 3.70
C LEU A 310 -21.30 38.15 4.74
N ILE A 311 -21.74 37.38 5.73
CA ILE A 311 -22.64 37.85 6.80
C ILE A 311 -21.84 38.56 7.90
N CYS A 312 -20.56 38.20 8.06
CA CYS A 312 -19.63 38.79 9.02
C CYS A 312 -18.17 38.68 8.58
N PRO A 313 -17.26 39.46 9.16
CA PRO A 313 -15.83 39.41 8.83
C PRO A 313 -15.10 38.22 9.45
N ALA A 314 -15.71 37.50 10.41
CA ALA A 314 -15.10 36.33 11.03
C ALA A 314 -14.98 35.18 10.00
N PHE A 315 -13.86 34.48 10.04
CA PHE A 315 -13.48 33.51 9.01
C PHE A 315 -14.15 32.15 9.22
N SER A 316 -15.48 32.11 9.34
CA SER A 316 -16.25 30.91 9.76
C SER A 316 -17.32 30.49 8.75
N LEU A 317 -17.75 29.22 8.83
CA LEU A 317 -18.88 28.71 8.04
C LEU A 317 -20.17 29.51 8.31
N GLU A 318 -20.37 29.95 9.55
CA GLU A 318 -21.54 30.74 9.97
C GLU A 318 -21.57 32.13 9.29
N CYS A 319 -20.40 32.69 8.98
CA CYS A 319 -20.29 33.94 8.22
C CYS A 319 -20.47 33.76 6.70
N GLY A 320 -20.67 32.53 6.23
CA GLY A 320 -20.84 32.21 4.81
C GLY A 320 -19.58 31.76 4.09
N TYR A 321 -18.48 31.51 4.80
CA TYR A 321 -17.27 30.90 4.20
C TYR A 321 -17.53 29.42 3.88
N VAL A 322 -16.78 28.88 2.93
CA VAL A 322 -16.85 27.47 2.53
C VAL A 322 -15.47 26.83 2.53
N TRP A 323 -15.42 25.52 2.80
CA TRP A 323 -14.17 24.78 2.68
C TRP A 323 -13.82 24.53 1.22
N ALA A 324 -12.61 24.95 0.82
CA ALA A 324 -12.04 24.65 -0.49
C ALA A 324 -10.70 23.92 -0.36
N PRO A 325 -10.35 23.01 -1.29
CA PRO A 325 -9.02 22.41 -1.35
C PRO A 325 -7.93 23.48 -1.44
N ALA A 326 -6.89 23.34 -0.62
CA ALA A 326 -5.82 24.32 -0.53
C ALA A 326 -4.47 23.67 -0.18
N MET A 327 -3.39 24.44 -0.38
CA MET A 327 -2.02 24.10 -0.04
C MET A 327 -1.39 25.26 0.72
N LEU A 328 -0.61 24.96 1.76
CA LEU A 328 0.27 25.93 2.40
C LEU A 328 1.64 25.90 1.73
N ARG A 329 2.08 27.04 1.22
CA ARG A 329 3.41 27.24 0.65
C ARG A 329 4.21 28.15 1.57
N PHE A 330 5.48 27.83 1.73
CA PHE A 330 6.43 28.63 2.48
C PHE A 330 7.53 29.09 1.54
N ASP A 331 7.91 30.36 1.63
CA ASP A 331 8.94 30.94 0.76
C ASP A 331 9.86 31.88 1.56
N ASP A 332 11.14 31.91 1.20
CA ASP A 332 12.12 32.82 1.79
C ASP A 332 12.25 34.04 0.88
N ARG A 333 11.59 35.14 1.23
CA ARG A 333 11.63 36.39 0.45
C ARG A 333 12.72 37.31 0.99
N ILE A 334 13.45 37.96 0.10
CA ILE A 334 14.38 39.04 0.44
C ILE A 334 13.78 40.33 -0.11
N ASP A 335 13.35 41.22 0.78
CA ASP A 335 12.82 42.54 0.42
C ASP A 335 13.61 43.66 1.14
N THR A 336 13.14 44.91 1.01
CA THR A 336 13.76 46.09 1.66
C THR A 336 13.78 46.01 3.19
N ARG A 337 13.06 45.05 3.78
CA ARG A 337 12.96 44.80 5.23
C ARG A 337 13.77 43.56 5.64
N GLY A 338 14.56 42.98 4.74
CA GLY A 338 15.47 41.86 5.01
C GLY A 338 14.95 40.51 4.51
N LYS A 339 15.61 39.43 4.95
CA LYS A 339 15.16 38.06 4.66
C LYS A 339 13.98 37.72 5.58
N ARG A 340 12.85 37.32 4.98
CA ARG A 340 11.60 36.96 5.67
C ARG A 340 11.13 35.58 5.24
N HIS A 341 10.61 34.81 6.18
CA HIS A 341 9.97 33.54 5.87
C HIS A 341 8.46 33.78 5.77
N THR A 342 7.91 33.65 4.56
CA THR A 342 6.50 33.95 4.26
C THR A 342 5.69 32.67 4.15
N VAL A 343 4.49 32.66 4.71
CA VAL A 343 3.46 31.63 4.48
C VAL A 343 2.38 32.17 3.55
N GLU A 344 2.00 31.34 2.58
CA GLU A 344 0.98 31.63 1.59
C GLU A 344 -0.01 30.48 1.50
N LEU A 345 -1.29 30.83 1.34
CA LEU A 345 -2.34 29.88 1.02
C LEU A 345 -2.62 29.88 -0.47
N TRP A 346 -2.55 28.70 -1.07
CA TRP A 346 -2.80 28.46 -2.48
C TRP A 346 -4.05 27.59 -2.63
N PHE A 347 -5.02 28.01 -3.42
CA PHE A 347 -6.23 27.24 -3.73
C PHE A 347 -6.58 27.37 -5.22
N GLN A 348 -7.22 26.35 -5.80
CA GLN A 348 -7.55 26.31 -7.22
C GLN A 348 -9.02 26.67 -7.44
N GLN A 349 -9.29 27.93 -7.81
CA GLN A 349 -10.61 28.35 -8.31
C GLN A 349 -10.45 29.53 -9.30
N GLY A 350 -10.91 29.34 -10.55
CA GLY A 350 -11.39 30.40 -11.46
C GLY A 350 -10.52 31.59 -11.89
N LYS A 351 -9.34 31.84 -11.30
CA LYS A 351 -8.50 33.07 -11.34
C LYS A 351 -8.74 34.07 -10.21
N TRP A 352 -8.63 33.65 -8.94
CA TRP A 352 -8.30 34.59 -7.85
C TRP A 352 -7.29 34.00 -6.87
N VAL A 353 -6.16 34.70 -6.72
CA VAL A 353 -5.18 34.51 -5.64
C VAL A 353 -5.58 35.49 -4.54
N HIS A 354 -6.30 35.04 -3.52
CA HIS A 354 -6.33 35.77 -2.25
C HIS A 354 -5.22 35.22 -1.35
N ALA A 355 -3.97 35.47 -1.75
CA ALA A 355 -2.85 35.33 -0.84
C ALA A 355 -2.79 36.62 -0.01
N ARG A 356 -3.24 36.58 1.25
CA ARG A 356 -2.69 37.49 2.27
C ARG A 356 -1.39 36.85 2.75
N PRO A 357 -0.21 37.36 2.36
CA PRO A 357 1.05 36.82 2.85
C PRO A 357 1.22 37.19 4.32
N PHE A 358 1.69 36.23 5.12
CA PHE A 358 2.11 36.48 6.49
C PHE A 358 3.60 36.11 6.59
N SER A 359 4.40 36.91 7.30
CA SER A 359 5.83 36.69 7.43
C SER A 359 6.30 36.66 8.88
N ARG A 360 7.45 36.02 9.11
CA ARG A 360 8.14 35.98 10.39
C ARG A 360 9.62 36.29 10.26
#